data_AF-A0A959VZ30-F1
#
_entry.id   AF-A0A959VZ30-F1
#
_cell.length_a   1.000
_cell.length_b   1.000
_cell.length_c   1.000
_cell.angle_alpha   90.00
_cell.angle_beta   90.00
_cell.angle_gamma   90.00
#
_symmetry.space_group_name_H-M   'P 1'
#
loop_
_entity.id
_entity.type
_entity.pdbx_description
1 polymer ?
#
loop_
_entity_poly.entity_id
_entity_poly.type
_entity_poly.pdbx_seq_one_letter_code
_entity_poly.pdbx_strand_id
1 'polypeptide(L)'
;AEPIDLMIRNTRVLARGCQRAIDLDENIPPVVSDSIRDLATAVARLDQHLGGAPARSATRESALRAAAKATAALEETSNLSVSVIVGQIRSAATDLLLSLGMSSEDALKEVRSAQERLGL
;
A
#
# COMPACT_ATOMS: atom_id res chain seq x y z
N ALA A 1 -1.99 16.80 10.61
CA ALA A 1 -2.43 16.33 9.29
C ALA A 1 -3.36 15.15 9.54
N GLU A 2 -4.54 15.16 8.96
CA GLU A 2 -5.45 14.01 9.06
C GLU A 2 -4.88 12.82 8.26
N PRO A 3 -5.26 11.56 8.56
CA PRO A 3 -4.79 10.40 7.82
C PRO A 3 -4.97 10.50 6.30
N ILE A 4 -6.03 11.17 5.83
CA ILE A 4 -6.30 11.41 4.41
C ILE A 4 -5.26 12.37 3.79
N ASP A 5 -4.84 13.41 4.52
CA ASP A 5 -3.80 14.33 4.03
C ASP A 5 -2.46 13.60 3.84
N LEU A 6 -2.13 12.71 4.78
CA LEU A 6 -0.94 11.85 4.71
C LEU A 6 -1.02 10.93 3.50
N MET A 7 -2.18 10.33 3.25
CA MET A 7 -2.41 9.46 2.11
C MET A 7 -2.18 10.19 0.77
N ILE A 8 -2.76 11.38 0.58
CA ILE A 8 -2.55 12.19 -0.65
C ILE A 8 -1.06 12.49 -0.85
N ARG A 9 -0.36 12.88 0.24
CA ARG A 9 1.08 13.15 0.18
C ARG A 9 1.88 11.91 -0.21
N ASN A 10 1.55 10.76 0.38
CA ASN A 10 2.25 9.50 0.15
C ASN A 10 1.98 8.94 -1.25
N THR A 11 0.77 9.08 -1.80
CA THR A 11 0.49 8.75 -3.21
C THR A 11 1.38 9.53 -4.17
N ARG A 12 1.60 10.83 -3.90
CA ARG A 12 2.50 11.65 -4.71
C ARG A 12 3.97 11.23 -4.59
N VAL A 13 4.39 10.74 -3.42
CA VAL A 13 5.75 10.18 -3.24
C VAL A 13 5.89 8.86 -4.02
N LEU A 14 4.90 7.98 -3.92
CA LEU A 14 4.83 6.72 -4.69
C LEU A 14 4.90 6.98 -6.19
N ALA A 15 4.07 7.88 -6.72
CA ALA A 15 4.04 8.20 -8.15
C ALA A 15 5.40 8.70 -8.68
N ARG A 16 6.10 9.54 -7.90
CA ARG A 16 7.47 9.98 -8.26
C ARG A 16 8.48 8.84 -8.22
N GLY A 17 8.34 7.91 -7.27
CA GLY A 17 9.17 6.71 -7.21
C GLY A 17 8.99 5.84 -8.45
N CYS A 18 7.75 5.61 -8.86
CA CYS A 18 7.43 4.87 -10.08
C CYS A 18 7.95 5.58 -11.34
N GLN A 19 7.75 6.90 -11.46
CA GLN A 19 8.26 7.66 -12.60
C GLN A 19 9.78 7.55 -12.70
N ARG A 20 10.49 7.69 -11.58
CA ARG A 20 11.94 7.53 -11.55
C ARG A 20 12.38 6.14 -12.00
N ALA A 21 11.73 5.08 -11.52
CA ALA A 21 12.05 3.72 -11.92
C ALA A 21 11.87 3.50 -13.42
N ILE A 22 10.83 4.08 -14.01
CA ILE A 22 10.57 4.08 -15.46
C ILE A 22 11.66 4.86 -16.21
N ASP A 23 11.97 6.07 -15.75
CA ASP A 23 12.99 6.94 -16.39
C ASP A 23 14.38 6.30 -16.40
N LEU A 24 14.67 5.45 -15.41
CA LEU A 24 15.93 4.72 -15.26
C LEU A 24 15.92 3.33 -15.89
N ASP A 25 14.81 2.92 -16.52
CA ASP A 25 14.61 1.58 -17.11
C ASP A 25 14.95 0.45 -16.12
N GLU A 26 14.52 0.62 -14.87
CA GLU A 26 14.82 -0.34 -13.82
C GLU A 26 14.00 -1.63 -13.98
N ASN A 27 14.64 -2.76 -13.70
CA ASN A 27 13.92 -4.03 -13.61
C ASN A 27 13.06 -4.08 -12.34
N ILE A 28 11.77 -3.82 -12.49
CA ILE A 28 10.77 -3.84 -11.43
C ILE A 28 9.98 -5.16 -11.48
N PRO A 29 9.99 -5.97 -10.40
CA PRO A 29 9.19 -7.19 -10.32
C PRO A 29 7.68 -6.92 -10.57
N PRO A 30 6.98 -7.76 -11.35
CA PRO A 30 5.55 -7.56 -11.64
C PRO A 30 4.67 -7.44 -10.39
N VAL A 31 5.04 -8.15 -9.31
CA VAL A 31 4.34 -8.11 -8.02
C VAL A 31 4.27 -6.70 -7.41
N VAL A 32 5.24 -5.81 -7.72
CA VAL A 32 5.19 -4.41 -7.33
C VAL A 32 4.04 -3.69 -8.04
N SER A 33 3.88 -3.87 -9.35
CA SER A 33 2.74 -3.30 -10.09
C SER A 33 1.41 -3.82 -9.56
N ASP A 34 1.33 -5.11 -9.22
CA ASP A 34 0.11 -5.69 -8.65
C ASP A 34 -0.21 -5.14 -7.27
N SER A 35 0.79 -4.90 -6.44
CA SER A 35 0.61 -4.25 -5.14
C SER A 35 0.07 -2.82 -5.25
N ILE A 36 0.50 -2.06 -6.27
CA ILE A 36 -0.02 -0.71 -6.56
C ILE A 36 -1.49 -0.79 -7.01
N ARG A 37 -1.88 -1.80 -7.80
CA ARG A 37 -3.27 -2.03 -8.20
C ARG A 37 -4.18 -2.36 -7.02
N ASP A 38 -3.71 -3.19 -6.09
CA ASP A 38 -4.44 -3.49 -4.85
C ASP A 38 -4.61 -2.23 -3.99
N LEU A 39 -3.59 -1.36 -3.92
CA LEU A 39 -3.67 -0.08 -3.21
C LEU A 39 -4.70 0.86 -3.87
N ALA A 40 -4.67 0.97 -5.20
CA ALA A 40 -5.67 1.76 -5.94
C ALA A 40 -7.10 1.23 -5.71
N THR A 41 -7.26 -0.09 -5.65
CA THR A 41 -8.54 -0.74 -5.32
C THR A 41 -8.99 -0.40 -3.91
N ALA A 42 -8.08 -0.37 -2.93
CA ALA A 42 -8.38 0.04 -1.56
C ALA A 42 -8.88 1.50 -1.52
N VAL A 43 -8.19 2.42 -2.19
CA VAL A 43 -8.59 3.84 -2.26
C VAL A 43 -9.96 4.00 -2.93
N ALA A 44 -10.22 3.31 -4.05
CA ALA A 44 -11.52 3.38 -4.74
C ALA A 44 -12.69 2.86 -3.87
N ARG A 45 -12.42 1.88 -2.99
CA ARG A 45 -13.41 1.34 -2.05
C ARG A 45 -13.60 2.22 -0.81
N LEU A 46 -12.63 3.07 -0.47
CA LEU A 46 -12.75 4.03 0.63
C LEU A 46 -13.88 5.03 0.36
N ASP A 47 -14.09 5.44 -0.89
CA ASP A 47 -15.17 6.34 -1.30
C ASP A 47 -16.56 5.76 -0.98
N GLN A 48 -16.73 4.45 -1.20
CA GLN A 48 -17.96 3.72 -0.84
C GLN A 48 -18.22 3.66 0.67
N HIS A 49 -17.17 3.85 1.49
CA HIS A 49 -17.28 3.86 2.94
C HIS A 49 -17.85 5.19 3.47
N LEU A 50 -17.47 6.31 2.86
CA LEU A 50 -18.01 7.63 3.20
C LEU A 50 -19.52 7.73 2.88
N GLY A 51 -20.01 6.91 1.93
CA GLY A 51 -21.42 6.78 1.57
C GLY A 51 -22.29 5.88 2.48
N GLY A 52 -21.76 5.36 3.60
CA GLY A 52 -22.55 4.63 4.61
C GLY A 52 -22.72 3.11 4.41
N ALA A 53 -22.07 2.52 3.39
CA ALA A 53 -22.11 1.06 3.16
C ALA A 53 -21.13 0.30 4.09
N PRO A 54 -21.37 -1.01 4.39
CA PRO A 54 -20.44 -1.87 5.11
C PRO A 54 -19.20 -2.23 4.26
N ALA A 55 -18.39 -1.22 3.91
CA ALA A 55 -17.20 -1.29 3.06
C ALA A 55 -15.89 -1.49 3.85
N ARG A 56 -15.93 -1.42 5.19
CA ARG A 56 -14.73 -1.48 6.06
C ARG A 56 -13.89 -2.75 5.89
N SER A 57 -14.52 -3.88 5.52
CA SER A 57 -13.81 -5.14 5.28
C SER A 57 -13.05 -5.13 3.93
N ALA A 58 -13.70 -4.70 2.85
CA ALA A 58 -13.15 -4.79 1.49
C ALA A 58 -12.00 -3.81 1.22
N THR A 59 -12.04 -2.61 1.82
CA THR A 59 -10.94 -1.62 1.76
C THR A 59 -9.73 -2.12 2.54
N ARG A 60 -9.94 -2.59 3.78
CA ARG A 60 -8.90 -3.15 4.65
C ARG A 60 -8.19 -4.31 3.98
N GLU A 61 -8.94 -5.26 3.43
CA GLU A 61 -8.39 -6.44 2.77
C GLU A 61 -7.49 -6.06 1.58
N SER A 62 -7.93 -5.09 0.77
CA SER A 62 -7.15 -4.61 -0.39
C SER A 62 -5.86 -3.89 0.03
N ALA A 63 -5.92 -3.08 1.09
CA ALA A 63 -4.74 -2.43 1.65
C ALA A 63 -3.72 -3.45 2.19
N LEU A 64 -4.18 -4.53 2.83
CA LEU A 64 -3.30 -5.58 3.33
C LEU A 64 -2.72 -6.44 2.22
N ARG A 65 -3.49 -6.77 1.18
CA ARG A 65 -2.96 -7.43 -0.02
C ARG A 65 -1.88 -6.60 -0.70
N ALA A 66 -2.08 -5.28 -0.81
CA ALA A 66 -1.07 -4.37 -1.35
C ALA A 66 0.23 -4.43 -0.52
N ALA A 67 0.13 -4.31 0.81
CA ALA A 67 1.28 -4.39 1.70
C ALA A 67 2.02 -5.74 1.64
N ALA A 68 1.27 -6.83 1.57
CA ALA A 68 1.81 -8.18 1.47
C ALA A 68 2.58 -8.40 0.18
N LYS A 69 1.97 -8.14 -0.98
CA LYS A 69 2.62 -8.24 -2.30
C LYS A 69 3.84 -7.33 -2.41
N ALA A 70 3.74 -6.10 -1.89
CA ALA A 70 4.89 -5.20 -1.86
C ALA A 70 6.04 -5.78 -1.02
N THR A 71 5.74 -6.41 0.11
CA THR A 71 6.79 -7.02 0.95
C THR A 71 7.42 -8.24 0.27
N ALA A 72 6.62 -9.09 -0.38
CA ALA A 72 7.12 -10.22 -1.18
C ALA A 72 8.08 -9.79 -2.29
N ALA A 73 7.90 -8.60 -2.87
CA ALA A 73 8.82 -8.05 -3.88
C ALA A 73 10.27 -7.91 -3.38
N LEU A 74 10.49 -7.77 -2.08
CA LEU A 74 11.84 -7.67 -1.50
C LEU A 74 12.60 -9.00 -1.52
N GLU A 75 11.91 -10.12 -1.68
CA GLU A 75 12.53 -11.44 -1.84
C GLU A 75 13.03 -11.65 -3.27
N GLU A 76 12.45 -10.96 -4.25
CA GLU A 76 12.80 -11.08 -5.66
C GLU A 76 13.95 -10.17 -6.10
N THR A 77 14.27 -9.11 -5.32
CA THR A 77 15.29 -8.14 -5.73
C THR A 77 15.89 -7.33 -4.58
N SER A 78 17.18 -6.99 -4.72
CA SER A 78 17.89 -6.03 -3.87
C SER A 78 17.91 -4.60 -4.45
N ASN A 79 17.09 -4.33 -5.47
CA ASN A 79 16.99 -3.01 -6.10
C ASN A 79 16.50 -1.95 -5.08
N LEU A 80 17.28 -0.89 -4.90
CA LEU A 80 16.98 0.19 -3.95
C LEU A 80 15.66 0.91 -4.29
N SER A 81 15.38 1.14 -5.56
CA SER A 81 14.14 1.80 -5.99
C SER A 81 12.91 0.95 -5.70
N VAL A 82 13.02 -0.38 -5.84
CA VAL A 82 11.98 -1.31 -5.39
C VAL A 82 11.79 -1.18 -3.88
N SER A 83 12.87 -1.17 -3.10
CA SER A 83 12.79 -1.00 -1.65
C SER A 83 12.08 0.30 -1.23
N VAL A 84 12.35 1.41 -1.95
CA VAL A 84 11.68 2.70 -1.74
C VAL A 84 10.20 2.61 -2.08
N ILE A 85 9.84 2.06 -3.25
CA ILE A 85 8.44 1.90 -3.69
C ILE A 85 7.67 1.03 -2.69
N VAL A 86 8.23 -0.09 -2.25
CA VAL A 86 7.65 -0.98 -1.23
C VAL A 86 7.39 -0.22 0.08
N GLY A 87 8.36 0.58 0.53
CA GLY A 87 8.20 1.44 1.70
C GLY A 87 7.01 2.41 1.56
N GLN A 88 6.86 3.03 0.39
CA GLN A 88 5.73 3.93 0.13
C GLN A 88 4.38 3.21 0.12
N ILE A 89 4.30 2.01 -0.46
CA ILE A 89 3.07 1.21 -0.50
C ILE A 89 2.66 0.80 0.92
N ARG A 90 3.61 0.35 1.75
CA ARG A 90 3.35 0.01 3.15
C ARG A 90 2.91 1.21 3.98
N SER A 91 3.49 2.39 3.74
CA SER A 91 3.07 3.64 4.39
C SER A 91 1.63 4.00 3.99
N ALA A 92 1.31 3.98 2.71
CA ALA A 92 -0.03 4.30 2.22
C ALA A 92 -1.08 3.29 2.72
N ALA A 93 -0.75 2.01 2.78
CA ALA A 93 -1.61 0.99 3.38
C ALA A 93 -1.86 1.27 4.87
N THR A 94 -0.84 1.69 5.62
CA THR A 94 -0.98 2.08 7.04
C THR A 94 -1.93 3.28 7.18
N ASP A 95 -1.77 4.33 6.37
CA ASP A 95 -2.63 5.51 6.42
C ASP A 95 -4.09 5.19 6.07
N LEU A 96 -4.33 4.25 5.14
CA LEU A 96 -5.66 3.75 4.84
C LEU A 96 -6.29 3.05 6.05
N LEU A 97 -5.54 2.19 6.75
CA LEU A 97 -6.05 1.52 7.95
C LEU A 97 -6.36 2.51 9.07
N LEU A 98 -5.51 3.52 9.27
CA LEU A 98 -5.76 4.62 10.19
C LEU A 98 -7.03 5.40 9.82
N SER A 99 -7.24 5.67 8.53
CA SER A 99 -8.44 6.34 8.01
C SER A 99 -9.73 5.53 8.23
N LEU A 100 -9.61 4.20 8.37
CA LEU A 100 -10.72 3.31 8.74
C LEU A 100 -10.98 3.27 10.26
N GLY A 101 -10.26 4.07 11.05
CA GLY A 101 -10.40 4.15 12.51
C GLY A 101 -9.54 3.16 13.30
N MET A 102 -8.58 2.49 12.65
CA MET A 102 -7.65 1.59 13.33
C MET A 102 -6.63 2.39 14.17
N SER A 103 -6.18 1.82 15.29
CA SER A 103 -5.07 2.39 16.05
C SER A 103 -3.76 2.32 15.25
N SER A 104 -2.82 3.21 15.54
CA SER A 104 -1.50 3.19 14.88
C SER A 104 -0.74 1.90 15.15
N GLU A 105 -0.82 1.39 16.38
CA GLU A 105 -0.17 0.12 16.75
C GLU A 105 -0.74 -1.06 15.97
N ASP A 106 -2.06 -1.16 15.90
CA ASP A 106 -2.74 -2.24 15.18
C ASP A 106 -2.48 -2.13 13.68
N ALA A 107 -2.55 -0.94 13.09
CA ALA A 107 -2.29 -0.73 11.66
C ALA A 107 -0.87 -1.14 11.28
N LEU A 108 0.12 -0.75 12.08
CA LEU A 108 1.51 -1.14 11.85
C LEU A 108 1.73 -2.65 12.04
N LYS A 109 1.11 -3.26 13.05
CA LYS A 109 1.17 -4.72 13.26
C LYS A 109 0.53 -5.46 12.08
N GLU A 110 -0.60 -4.95 11.61
CA GLU A 110 -1.36 -5.49 10.50
C GLU A 110 -0.57 -5.42 9.18
N VAL A 111 0.07 -4.30 8.88
CA VAL A 111 0.92 -4.17 7.69
C VAL A 111 2.18 -5.04 7.80
N ARG A 112 2.80 -5.13 8.98
CA ARG A 112 4.04 -5.92 9.17
C ARG A 112 3.86 -7.42 8.98
N SER A 113 2.75 -7.99 9.46
CA SER A 113 2.50 -9.44 9.32
C SER A 113 1.54 -9.78 8.18
N ALA A 114 1.24 -8.84 7.28
CA ALA A 114 0.32 -9.05 6.16
C ALA A 114 0.81 -10.15 5.21
N GLN A 115 2.10 -10.12 4.84
CA GLN A 115 2.70 -11.11 3.96
C GLN A 115 2.55 -12.52 4.52
N GLU A 116 3.05 -12.74 5.74
CA GLU A 116 2.99 -14.01 6.45
C GLU A 116 1.54 -14.51 6.59
N ARG A 117 0.60 -13.65 7.01
CA ARG A 117 -0.81 -14.02 7.20
C ARG A 117 -1.54 -14.36 5.90
N LEU A 118 -1.13 -13.78 4.78
CA LEU A 118 -1.74 -14.04 3.47
C LEU A 118 -1.03 -15.15 2.69
N GLY A 119 0.09 -15.67 3.20
CA GLY A 119 0.88 -16.71 2.53
C GLY A 119 1.44 -16.25 1.18
N LEU A 120 1.86 -14.97 1.11
CA LEU A 120 2.41 -14.33 -0.08
C LEU A 120 3.93 -14.21 -0.05
#